data_AF-A0A8C0MX47-F1
#
_entry.id   AF-A0A8C0MX47-F1
#
_cell.length_a   1.000
_cell.length_b   1.000
_cell.length_c   1.000
_cell.angle_alpha   90.00
_cell.angle_beta   90.00
_cell.angle_gamma   90.00
#
_symmetry.space_group_name_H-M   'P 1'
#
loop_
_entity.id
_entity.type
_entity.pdbx_description
1 polymer ?
#
loop_
_entity_poly.entity_id
_entity_poly.type
_entity_poly.pdbx_seq_one_letter_code
_entity_poly.pdbx_strand_id
1 'polypeptide(L)'
;MDGHGLASDTMLLAWVAALWGAQSRIPGPRMDLLNICMDTKHHKTKPFSPTQCTPWRKKACCTVSTSQELHKDTSRLYNFTWDHCGKMEPACKRHFIQDNCLYECSPNLGPWIQEVNQSWRKERILHVPLCREDCEQWWQDCRTSYTCKSNWHRGWNWTSGVNKCPARTTCRTYEAYFPTPAALCEGIWDHSYKFDPAQGNPNEEVVRFYAGARNAGVMPQGIENPCVSCVLQIMWP
;
A
#
# COMPACT_ATOMS: atom_id res chain seq x y z
N MET A 1 55.76 -17.46 -52.77
CA MET A 1 55.11 -16.17 -53.06
C MET A 1 53.69 -16.31 -52.55
N ASP A 2 53.62 -16.19 -51.24
CA ASP A 2 52.41 -16.24 -50.43
C ASP A 2 51.75 -14.87 -50.42
N GLY A 3 50.45 -14.84 -50.15
CA GLY A 3 49.84 -13.68 -49.50
C GLY A 3 48.58 -13.11 -50.15
N HIS A 4 47.53 -13.90 -50.32
CA HIS A 4 46.17 -13.35 -50.38
C HIS A 4 45.19 -14.26 -49.64
N GLY A 5 44.77 -13.84 -48.45
CA GLY A 5 43.63 -14.45 -47.77
C GLY A 5 43.80 -14.54 -46.27
N LEU A 6 43.74 -13.41 -45.56
CA LEU A 6 43.54 -13.40 -44.09
C LEU A 6 43.15 -12.03 -43.51
N ALA A 7 42.73 -11.06 -44.33
CA ALA A 7 42.40 -9.71 -43.86
C ALA A 7 40.89 -9.40 -43.80
N SER A 8 40.03 -10.19 -44.48
CA SER A 8 38.59 -9.85 -44.58
C SER A 8 37.72 -10.56 -43.53
N ASP A 9 38.15 -11.70 -43.00
CA ASP A 9 37.35 -12.51 -42.05
C ASP A 9 37.49 -12.04 -40.59
N THR A 10 38.59 -11.37 -40.26
CA THR A 10 38.81 -10.80 -38.93
C THR A 10 38.01 -9.53 -38.67
N MET A 11 37.65 -8.77 -39.72
CA MET A 11 36.76 -7.61 -39.56
C MET A 11 35.31 -8.04 -39.29
N LEU A 12 34.78 -9.05 -39.99
CA LEU A 12 33.38 -9.47 -39.83
C LEU A 12 33.07 -10.04 -38.43
N LEU A 13 34.00 -10.78 -37.82
CA LEU A 13 33.82 -11.31 -36.47
C LEU A 13 33.85 -10.22 -35.38
N ALA A 14 34.51 -9.08 -35.63
CA ALA A 14 34.53 -7.95 -34.70
C ALA A 14 33.19 -7.19 -34.65
N TRP A 15 32.44 -7.15 -35.75
CA TRP A 15 31.13 -6.48 -35.82
C TRP A 15 30.02 -7.29 -35.13
N VAL A 16 30.07 -8.63 -35.18
CA VAL A 16 29.06 -9.48 -34.52
C VAL A 16 29.27 -9.48 -32.99
N ALA A 17 30.51 -9.42 -32.51
CA ALA A 17 30.81 -9.31 -31.08
C ALA A 17 30.39 -7.95 -30.48
N ALA A 18 30.45 -6.86 -31.27
CA ALA A 18 29.99 -5.53 -30.84
C ALA A 18 28.46 -5.44 -30.68
N LEU A 19 27.70 -6.28 -31.41
CA LEU A 19 26.24 -6.34 -31.30
C LEU A 19 25.75 -7.24 -30.14
N TRP A 20 26.61 -8.13 -29.61
CA TRP A 20 26.32 -8.87 -28.36
C TRP A 20 26.88 -8.21 -27.09
N GLY A 21 27.84 -7.28 -27.22
CA GLY A 21 28.36 -6.51 -26.08
C GLY A 21 27.43 -5.41 -25.58
N ALA A 22 26.43 -5.02 -26.37
CA ALA A 22 25.38 -4.09 -25.98
C ALA A 22 24.16 -4.86 -25.44
N GLN A 23 24.37 -5.72 -24.44
CA GLN A 23 23.26 -6.06 -23.55
C GLN A 23 22.88 -4.74 -22.86
N SER A 24 21.81 -4.09 -23.33
CA SER A 24 21.14 -3.02 -22.61
C SER A 24 21.05 -3.47 -21.16
N ARG A 25 21.83 -2.83 -20.28
CA ARG A 25 21.72 -3.07 -18.84
C ARG A 25 20.33 -2.58 -18.47
N ILE A 26 19.35 -3.47 -18.50
CA ILE A 26 18.09 -3.24 -17.82
C ILE A 26 18.50 -2.93 -16.39
N PRO A 27 18.27 -1.70 -15.87
CA PRO A 27 18.58 -1.41 -14.50
C PRO A 27 17.87 -2.47 -13.65
N GLY A 28 18.62 -3.25 -12.88
CA GLY A 28 18.02 -4.20 -11.95
C GLY A 28 17.01 -3.50 -11.04
N PRO A 29 16.05 -4.22 -10.44
CA PRO A 29 15.09 -3.63 -9.51
C PRO A 29 15.87 -2.86 -8.45
N ARG A 30 15.52 -1.59 -8.29
CA ARG A 30 16.24 -0.68 -7.41
C ARG A 30 15.86 -1.09 -5.98
N MET A 31 16.84 -1.66 -5.27
CA MET A 31 16.67 -2.19 -3.90
C MET A 31 16.33 -1.09 -2.88
N ASP A 32 16.41 0.18 -3.29
CA ASP A 32 16.06 1.37 -2.51
C ASP A 32 14.55 1.59 -2.32
N LEU A 33 13.68 0.92 -3.09
CA LEU A 33 12.22 0.95 -2.91
C LEU A 33 11.69 -0.25 -2.10
N LEU A 34 12.54 -1.22 -1.81
CA LEU A 34 12.24 -2.37 -0.97
C LEU A 34 12.73 -2.07 0.44
N ASN A 35 11.97 -2.50 1.44
CA ASN A 35 12.39 -2.43 2.84
C ASN A 35 12.59 -1.01 3.38
N ILE A 36 11.79 -0.06 2.89
CA ILE A 36 11.80 1.33 3.33
C ILE A 36 10.56 1.65 4.12
N CYS A 37 10.74 2.54 5.10
CA CYS A 37 9.66 3.10 5.90
C CYS A 37 9.43 4.54 5.44
N MET A 38 8.18 4.87 5.15
CA MET A 38 7.75 6.24 4.89
C MET A 38 8.06 7.18 6.06
N ASP A 39 8.49 8.41 5.78
CA ASP A 39 8.72 9.45 6.79
C ASP A 39 7.37 10.04 7.24
N THR A 40 6.70 9.32 8.13
CA THR A 40 5.49 9.81 8.81
C THR A 40 5.59 9.72 10.33
N LYS A 41 4.57 10.26 10.99
CA LYS A 41 4.55 10.56 12.42
C LYS A 41 4.97 9.40 13.34
N HIS A 42 4.75 8.14 12.93
CA HIS A 42 4.88 6.97 13.81
C HIS A 42 5.81 5.85 13.29
N HIS A 43 6.54 6.08 12.19
CA HIS A 43 7.47 5.09 11.60
C HIS A 43 8.83 5.08 12.34
N LYS A 44 9.43 3.88 12.47
CA LYS A 44 10.71 3.61 13.17
C LYS A 44 11.93 3.81 12.27
N THR A 45 13.10 3.93 12.92
CA THR A 45 14.43 3.83 12.31
C THR A 45 15.08 2.43 12.38
N LYS A 46 14.69 1.50 13.27
CA LYS A 46 15.15 0.08 13.29
C LYS A 46 14.13 -0.93 13.87
N PRO A 47 14.10 -2.21 13.42
CA PRO A 47 12.98 -3.14 13.67
C PRO A 47 13.06 -3.92 15.00
N PHE A 48 11.90 -4.22 15.60
CA PHE A 48 11.69 -5.27 16.64
C PHE A 48 10.23 -5.72 16.66
N SER A 49 10.01 -6.96 17.10
CA SER A 49 8.77 -7.76 17.04
C SER A 49 7.58 -7.17 17.83
N PRO A 50 6.47 -6.77 17.18
CA PRO A 50 5.21 -6.43 17.84
C PRO A 50 4.37 -7.68 18.17
N THR A 51 3.54 -7.60 19.23
CA THR A 51 2.63 -8.67 19.66
C THR A 51 1.30 -8.67 18.91
N GLN A 52 0.94 -7.53 18.30
CA GLN A 52 -0.24 -7.29 17.46
C GLN A 52 0.25 -6.71 16.12
N CYS A 53 -0.47 -6.89 15.01
CA CYS A 53 0.09 -6.78 13.64
C CYS A 53 1.17 -7.86 13.33
N THR A 54 0.90 -9.12 13.68
CA THR A 54 1.87 -10.23 13.65
C THR A 54 2.51 -10.57 12.29
N PRO A 55 1.88 -10.29 11.12
CA PRO A 55 2.52 -10.56 9.82
C PRO A 55 3.83 -9.79 9.62
N TRP A 56 3.99 -8.63 10.28
CA TRP A 56 5.20 -7.81 10.18
C TRP A 56 6.21 -8.05 11.31
N ARG A 57 6.04 -9.12 12.10
CA ARG A 57 6.84 -9.35 13.31
C ARG A 57 8.34 -9.48 13.08
N LYS A 58 8.74 -9.98 11.91
CA LYS A 58 10.15 -10.11 11.51
C LYS A 58 10.74 -8.80 10.98
N LYS A 59 9.91 -7.95 10.37
CA LYS A 59 10.33 -6.72 9.70
C LYS A 59 9.15 -5.74 9.65
N ALA A 60 9.19 -4.73 10.52
CA ALA A 60 8.13 -3.74 10.65
C ALA A 60 8.70 -2.32 10.72
N CYS A 61 7.97 -1.39 10.12
CA CYS A 61 8.17 0.04 10.28
C CYS A 61 7.51 0.61 11.54
N CYS A 62 6.62 -0.11 12.21
CA CYS A 62 5.89 0.39 13.39
C CYS A 62 6.54 -0.01 14.73
N THR A 63 6.27 0.78 15.77
CA THR A 63 6.64 0.44 17.15
C THR A 63 5.68 -0.52 17.84
N VAL A 64 6.12 -1.14 18.95
CA VAL A 64 5.24 -1.99 19.77
C VAL A 64 4.11 -1.15 20.37
N SER A 65 4.41 0.07 20.82
CA SER A 65 3.37 0.99 21.31
C SER A 65 2.44 1.39 20.17
N THR A 66 2.96 1.67 18.97
CA THR A 66 2.12 1.93 17.78
C THR A 66 1.19 0.75 17.54
N SER A 67 1.70 -0.48 17.45
CA SER A 67 0.84 -1.64 17.16
C SER A 67 -0.19 -1.91 18.26
N GLN A 68 0.13 -1.65 19.53
CA GLN A 68 -0.83 -1.75 20.64
C GLN A 68 -1.91 -0.66 20.57
N GLU A 69 -1.53 0.58 20.28
CA GLU A 69 -2.48 1.70 20.16
C GLU A 69 -3.45 1.52 18.99
N LEU A 70 -3.02 0.89 17.89
CA LEU A 70 -3.89 0.62 16.73
C LEU A 70 -5.07 -0.31 17.03
N HIS A 71 -4.95 -1.15 18.06
CA HIS A 71 -6.00 -2.11 18.45
C HIS A 71 -6.96 -1.55 19.51
N LYS A 72 -6.78 -0.30 19.95
CA LYS A 72 -7.69 0.36 20.90
C LYS A 72 -8.88 0.98 20.16
N ASP A 73 -10.05 0.94 20.79
CA ASP A 73 -11.29 1.51 20.23
C ASP A 73 -11.19 3.00 19.88
N THR A 74 -10.40 3.74 20.65
CA THR A 74 -10.01 5.11 20.34
C THR A 74 -8.50 5.21 20.45
N SER A 75 -7.83 5.01 19.32
CA SER A 75 -6.38 5.06 19.25
C SER A 75 -5.88 6.48 19.49
N ARG A 76 -4.92 6.66 20.39
CA ARG A 76 -4.29 7.97 20.62
C ARG A 76 -3.36 8.39 19.49
N LEU A 77 -3.04 7.48 18.56
CA LEU A 77 -2.17 7.78 17.41
C LEU A 77 -2.78 8.85 16.50
N TYR A 78 -4.09 8.76 16.31
CA TYR A 78 -4.88 9.62 15.43
C TYR A 78 -6.04 10.32 16.12
N ASN A 79 -6.30 10.00 17.39
CA ASN A 79 -7.52 10.40 18.10
C ASN A 79 -8.79 10.10 17.28
N PHE A 80 -8.75 8.99 16.52
CA PHE A 80 -9.80 8.61 15.61
C PHE A 80 -10.70 7.56 16.29
N THR A 81 -12.00 7.82 16.30
CA THR A 81 -13.03 6.85 16.67
C THR A 81 -13.66 6.27 15.41
N TRP A 82 -13.81 4.95 15.41
CA TRP A 82 -14.55 4.21 14.38
C TRP A 82 -16.06 4.32 14.56
N ASP A 83 -16.51 4.79 15.74
CA ASP A 83 -17.91 4.74 16.17
C ASP A 83 -18.63 6.10 15.97
N HIS A 84 -18.20 6.91 14.98
CA HIS A 84 -18.74 8.26 14.71
C HIS A 84 -20.20 8.28 14.26
N CYS A 85 -20.75 7.12 13.87
CA CYS A 85 -22.16 6.93 13.52
C CYS A 85 -22.84 5.83 14.36
N GLY A 86 -22.38 5.65 15.60
CA GLY A 86 -22.77 4.51 16.44
C GLY A 86 -21.72 3.41 16.40
N LYS A 87 -21.92 2.35 17.19
CA LYS A 87 -20.94 1.26 17.32
C LYS A 87 -20.74 0.56 15.98
N MET A 88 -19.50 0.54 15.50
CA MET A 88 -19.11 -0.19 14.31
C MET A 88 -19.10 -1.70 14.57
N GLU A 89 -19.56 -2.47 13.60
CA GLU A 89 -19.53 -3.93 13.70
C GLU A 89 -18.09 -4.44 13.83
N PRO A 90 -17.80 -5.41 14.72
CA PRO A 90 -16.44 -5.92 14.93
C PRO A 90 -15.80 -6.45 13.65
N ALA A 91 -16.57 -7.10 12.77
CA ALA A 91 -16.12 -7.61 11.47
C ALA A 91 -15.72 -6.49 10.49
N CYS A 92 -16.31 -5.29 10.62
CA CYS A 92 -15.88 -4.11 9.86
C CYS A 92 -14.65 -3.47 10.50
N LYS A 93 -14.64 -3.32 11.84
CA LYS A 93 -13.57 -2.68 12.61
C LYS A 93 -12.22 -3.39 12.44
N ARG A 94 -12.21 -4.73 12.34
CA ARG A 94 -10.97 -5.50 12.10
C ARG A 94 -10.23 -5.06 10.83
N HIS A 95 -10.94 -4.72 9.76
CA HIS A 95 -10.33 -4.29 8.50
C HIS A 95 -9.61 -2.96 8.64
N PHE A 96 -10.19 -2.01 9.39
CA PHE A 96 -9.53 -0.73 9.70
C PHE A 96 -8.29 -0.90 10.58
N ILE A 97 -8.30 -1.87 11.51
CA ILE A 97 -7.11 -2.21 12.32
C ILE A 97 -6.02 -2.81 11.42
N GLN A 98 -6.39 -3.72 10.51
CA GLN A 98 -5.46 -4.35 9.58
C GLN A 98 -4.88 -3.36 8.56
N ASP A 99 -5.70 -2.47 8.03
CA ASP A 99 -5.28 -1.36 7.17
C ASP A 99 -4.26 -0.46 7.89
N ASN A 100 -4.55 -0.06 9.13
CA ASN A 100 -3.58 0.70 9.92
C ASN A 100 -2.29 -0.09 10.18
N CYS A 101 -2.36 -1.40 10.44
CA CYS A 101 -1.16 -2.22 10.57
C CYS A 101 -0.36 -2.24 9.27
N LEU A 102 -1.01 -2.36 8.10
CA LEU A 102 -0.34 -2.30 6.80
C LEU A 102 0.37 -0.95 6.62
N TYR A 103 -0.35 0.14 6.84
CA TYR A 103 0.16 1.50 6.69
C TYR A 103 1.34 1.81 7.63
N GLU A 104 1.23 1.45 8.91
CA GLU A 104 2.25 1.74 9.92
C GLU A 104 3.43 0.78 9.89
N CYS A 105 3.17 -0.51 9.61
CA CYS A 105 4.16 -1.56 9.82
C CYS A 105 4.80 -2.07 8.54
N SER A 106 4.20 -1.91 7.37
CA SER A 106 4.75 -2.52 6.16
C SER A 106 6.00 -1.81 5.64
N PRO A 107 7.13 -2.51 5.51
CA PRO A 107 8.34 -1.96 4.88
C PRO A 107 8.31 -2.13 3.35
N ASN A 108 7.16 -2.52 2.79
CA ASN A 108 6.98 -2.95 1.42
C ASN A 108 6.12 -1.98 0.60
N LEU A 109 5.82 -0.81 1.14
CA LEU A 109 4.98 0.20 0.48
C LEU A 109 5.78 1.18 -0.39
N GLY A 110 7.11 1.03 -0.44
CA GLY A 110 8.04 1.95 -1.08
C GLY A 110 7.69 2.41 -2.49
N PRO A 111 7.29 1.52 -3.43
CA PRO A 111 6.94 1.92 -4.79
C PRO A 111 5.75 2.88 -4.89
N TRP A 112 4.96 3.03 -3.82
CA TRP A 112 3.76 3.87 -3.77
C TRP A 112 3.91 5.06 -2.83
N ILE A 113 5.07 5.23 -2.19
CA ILE A 113 5.38 6.42 -1.40
C ILE A 113 5.54 7.62 -2.34
N GLN A 114 4.88 8.71 -1.99
CA GLN A 114 4.96 9.99 -2.68
C GLN A 114 5.08 11.13 -1.66
N GLU A 115 5.92 12.11 -1.98
CA GLU A 115 6.03 13.35 -1.21
C GLU A 115 4.73 14.16 -1.29
N VAL A 116 4.33 14.73 -0.15
CA VAL A 116 3.17 15.60 -0.03
C VAL A 116 3.52 16.84 0.78
N ASN A 117 3.10 18.00 0.28
CA ASN A 117 3.27 19.28 0.97
C ASN A 117 2.19 19.48 2.05
N GLN A 118 2.20 18.65 3.10
CA GLN A 118 1.27 18.75 4.22
C GLN A 118 2.02 19.00 5.53
N SER A 119 1.44 19.82 6.43
CA SER A 119 2.11 20.26 7.66
C SER A 119 2.44 19.14 8.66
N TRP A 120 1.79 17.98 8.54
CA TRP A 120 1.86 16.89 9.53
C TRP A 120 2.44 15.57 8.99
N ARG A 121 2.74 15.48 7.68
CA ARG A 121 3.45 14.36 7.05
C ARG A 121 4.14 14.85 5.78
N LYS A 122 5.37 14.39 5.54
CA LYS A 122 6.12 14.69 4.31
C LYS A 122 5.83 13.72 3.19
N GLU A 123 5.42 12.50 3.54
CA GLU A 123 5.14 11.43 2.60
C GLU A 123 3.81 10.75 2.91
N ARG A 124 3.21 10.14 1.89
CA ARG A 124 2.08 9.21 2.03
C ARG A 124 2.16 8.12 0.97
N ILE A 125 1.37 7.07 1.14
CA ILE A 125 1.09 6.14 0.05
C ILE A 125 -0.01 6.67 -0.86
N LEU A 126 0.11 6.39 -2.16
CA LEU A 126 -0.90 6.63 -3.18
C LEU A 126 -0.95 5.48 -4.18
N HIS A 127 -2.17 5.06 -4.52
CA HIS A 127 -2.46 4.02 -5.52
C HIS A 127 -1.77 2.67 -5.25
N VAL A 128 -1.64 2.27 -3.98
CA VAL A 128 -1.23 0.90 -3.64
C VAL A 128 -2.28 -0.07 -4.22
N PRO A 129 -1.92 -1.04 -5.08
CA PRO A 129 -2.86 -1.94 -5.71
C PRO A 129 -3.35 -2.94 -4.65
N LEU A 130 -4.50 -2.68 -4.04
CA LEU A 130 -5.07 -3.57 -3.03
C LEU A 130 -5.70 -4.76 -3.76
N CYS A 131 -5.42 -5.96 -3.27
CA CYS A 131 -5.98 -7.18 -3.85
C CYS A 131 -7.51 -7.18 -3.83
N ARG A 132 -8.09 -7.81 -4.85
CA ARG A 132 -9.53 -7.90 -5.03
C ARG A 132 -10.22 -8.46 -3.80
N GLU A 133 -9.77 -9.62 -3.32
CA GLU A 133 -10.40 -10.35 -2.23
C GLU A 133 -10.38 -9.55 -0.92
N ASP A 134 -9.28 -8.87 -0.65
CA ASP A 134 -9.13 -7.99 0.51
C ASP A 134 -10.10 -6.81 0.48
N CYS A 135 -10.22 -6.14 -0.67
CA CYS A 135 -11.13 -5.01 -0.82
C CYS A 135 -12.61 -5.43 -0.81
N GLU A 136 -12.95 -6.53 -1.50
CA GLU A 136 -14.31 -7.07 -1.51
C GLU A 136 -14.75 -7.52 -0.12
N GLN A 137 -13.88 -8.21 0.63
CA GLN A 137 -14.19 -8.67 1.98
C GLN A 137 -14.33 -7.50 2.97
N TRP A 138 -13.46 -6.49 2.86
CA TRP A 138 -13.59 -5.27 3.66
C TRP A 138 -14.94 -4.59 3.43
N TRP A 139 -15.30 -4.39 2.16
CA TRP A 139 -16.58 -3.79 1.81
C TRP A 139 -17.77 -4.60 2.31
N GLN A 140 -17.73 -5.93 2.13
CA GLN A 140 -18.81 -6.82 2.54
C GLN A 140 -19.04 -6.81 4.06
N ASP A 141 -17.98 -6.87 4.86
CA ASP A 141 -18.10 -6.88 6.32
C ASP A 141 -18.51 -5.51 6.90
N CYS A 142 -18.25 -4.43 6.15
CA CYS A 142 -18.67 -3.09 6.51
C CYS A 142 -20.03 -2.69 5.98
N ARG A 143 -20.61 -3.44 5.03
CA ARG A 143 -21.81 -3.04 4.26
C ARG A 143 -22.97 -2.52 5.12
N THR A 144 -23.21 -3.16 6.27
CA THR A 144 -24.30 -2.82 7.22
C THR A 144 -23.90 -1.84 8.32
N SER A 145 -22.59 -1.53 8.46
CA SER A 145 -22.13 -0.47 9.35
C SER A 145 -22.55 0.91 8.82
N TYR A 146 -22.37 1.95 9.64
CA TYR A 146 -22.80 3.31 9.31
C TYR A 146 -21.65 4.29 9.23
N THR A 147 -21.77 5.26 8.34
CA THR A 147 -20.85 6.40 8.23
C THR A 147 -21.59 7.65 7.77
N CYS A 148 -20.93 8.80 7.85
CA CYS A 148 -21.46 10.09 7.40
C CYS A 148 -20.60 10.74 6.30
N LYS A 149 -19.53 10.06 5.85
CA LYS A 149 -18.54 10.58 4.91
C LYS A 149 -17.98 9.46 4.03
N SER A 150 -17.74 9.79 2.77
CA SER A 150 -17.03 8.95 1.79
C SER A 150 -15.52 9.23 1.70
N ASN A 151 -15.02 10.27 2.37
CA ASN A 151 -13.59 10.56 2.49
C ASN A 151 -13.28 10.84 3.96
N TRP A 152 -12.50 9.97 4.58
CA TRP A 152 -12.15 10.00 5.99
C TRP A 152 -10.81 10.66 6.26
N HIS A 153 -10.10 11.03 5.21
CA HIS A 153 -8.84 11.71 5.32
C HIS A 153 -8.98 13.20 5.69
N ARG A 154 -10.10 13.83 5.32
CA ARG A 154 -10.36 15.27 5.53
C ARG A 154 -11.81 15.59 5.88
N GLY A 155 -12.01 16.78 6.45
CA GLY A 155 -13.35 17.36 6.66
C GLY A 155 -14.15 16.73 7.80
N TRP A 156 -13.48 16.22 8.83
CA TRP A 156 -14.09 15.88 10.12
C TRP A 156 -14.22 17.12 11.00
N ASN A 157 -15.19 17.10 11.91
CA ASN A 157 -15.24 18.05 13.02
C ASN A 157 -14.37 17.51 14.17
N TRP A 158 -13.34 18.27 14.56
CA TRP A 158 -12.38 17.90 15.61
C TRP A 158 -12.52 18.72 16.90
N THR A 159 -13.57 19.54 17.06
CA THR A 159 -13.71 20.47 18.21
C THR A 159 -13.70 19.76 19.56
N SER A 160 -14.10 18.48 19.63
CA SER A 160 -14.04 17.67 20.86
C SER A 160 -12.72 16.91 21.06
N GLY A 161 -11.71 17.10 20.20
CA GLY A 161 -10.44 16.37 20.23
C GLY A 161 -10.46 14.98 19.57
N VAL A 162 -11.63 14.50 19.17
CA VAL A 162 -11.87 13.27 18.38
C VAL A 162 -12.73 13.60 17.17
N ASN A 163 -12.63 12.81 16.09
CA ASN A 163 -13.41 13.04 14.87
C ASN A 163 -14.91 12.86 15.11
N LYS A 164 -15.70 13.82 14.64
CA LYS A 164 -17.16 13.79 14.61
C LYS A 164 -17.68 14.14 13.22
N CYS A 165 -18.85 13.61 12.88
CA CYS A 165 -19.55 13.98 11.67
C CYS A 165 -19.72 15.51 11.59
N PRO A 166 -19.32 16.15 10.47
CA PRO A 166 -19.48 17.58 10.30
C PRO A 166 -20.96 17.95 10.18
N ALA A 167 -21.28 19.22 10.41
CA ALA A 167 -22.64 19.72 10.28
C ALA A 167 -23.22 19.41 8.89
N ARG A 168 -24.54 19.13 8.82
CA ARG A 168 -25.28 18.81 7.59
C ARG A 168 -24.85 17.51 6.89
N THR A 169 -24.16 16.61 7.61
CA THR A 169 -24.01 15.21 7.19
C THR A 169 -24.97 14.32 7.97
N THR A 170 -25.33 13.18 7.39
CA THR A 170 -26.27 12.23 8.01
C THR A 170 -25.64 10.85 8.01
N CYS A 171 -25.72 10.16 9.14
CA CYS A 171 -25.31 8.77 9.21
C CYS A 171 -26.21 7.91 8.31
N ARG A 172 -25.60 7.19 7.38
CA ARG A 172 -26.24 6.21 6.50
C ARG A 172 -25.37 4.96 6.44
N THR A 173 -25.88 3.89 5.84
CA THR A 173 -25.09 2.67 5.64
C THR A 173 -23.83 2.96 4.83
N TYR A 174 -22.80 2.13 5.04
CA TYR A 174 -21.59 2.18 4.22
C TYR A 174 -21.92 2.07 2.74
N GLU A 175 -22.83 1.18 2.34
CA GLU A 175 -23.26 1.02 0.94
C GLU A 175 -23.80 2.33 0.33
N ALA A 176 -24.43 3.19 1.12
CA ALA A 176 -24.93 4.49 0.64
C ALA A 176 -23.80 5.49 0.33
N TYR A 177 -22.68 5.43 1.07
CA TYR A 177 -21.50 6.30 0.86
C TYR A 177 -20.44 5.66 -0.04
N PHE A 178 -20.41 4.33 -0.10
CA PHE A 178 -19.48 3.49 -0.83
C PHE A 178 -20.26 2.40 -1.58
N PRO A 179 -20.82 2.72 -2.77
CA PRO A 179 -21.72 1.81 -3.48
C PRO A 179 -21.05 0.52 -4.01
N THR A 180 -19.72 0.50 -4.08
CA THR A 180 -18.93 -0.64 -4.58
C THR A 180 -17.68 -0.83 -3.72
N PRO A 181 -17.04 -2.02 -3.76
CA PRO A 181 -15.75 -2.25 -3.10
C PRO A 181 -14.69 -1.22 -3.50
N ALA A 182 -14.55 -0.94 -4.79
CA ALA A 182 -13.62 0.07 -5.30
C ALA A 182 -13.91 1.47 -4.71
N ALA A 183 -15.19 1.86 -4.61
CA ALA A 183 -15.55 3.14 -4.01
C ALA A 183 -15.08 3.26 -2.54
N LEU A 184 -15.13 2.15 -1.78
CA LEU A 184 -14.59 2.12 -0.41
C LEU A 184 -13.07 2.23 -0.42
N CYS A 185 -12.37 1.27 -1.02
CA CYS A 185 -10.92 1.12 -0.88
C CYS A 185 -10.16 2.30 -1.48
N GLU A 186 -10.63 2.85 -2.61
CA GLU A 186 -10.01 4.02 -3.24
C GLU A 186 -10.43 5.33 -2.58
N GLY A 187 -11.69 5.43 -2.13
CA GLY A 187 -12.27 6.68 -1.67
C GLY A 187 -11.98 7.03 -0.20
N ILE A 188 -12.05 6.02 0.69
CA ILE A 188 -12.07 6.26 2.13
C ILE A 188 -10.82 6.99 2.63
N TRP A 189 -9.65 6.61 2.11
CA TRP A 189 -8.36 7.21 2.44
C TRP A 189 -7.81 8.08 1.31
N ASP A 190 -8.67 8.65 0.47
CA ASP A 190 -8.26 9.65 -0.53
C ASP A 190 -7.15 9.13 -1.46
N HIS A 191 -7.45 8.03 -2.16
CA HIS A 191 -6.58 7.38 -3.15
C HIS A 191 -5.27 6.79 -2.59
N SER A 192 -5.20 6.49 -1.29
CA SER A 192 -4.11 5.66 -0.75
C SER A 192 -4.02 4.31 -1.46
N TYR A 193 -5.18 3.71 -1.77
CA TYR A 193 -5.27 2.46 -2.52
C TYR A 193 -5.90 2.66 -3.90
N LYS A 194 -5.59 1.71 -4.78
CA LYS A 194 -6.25 1.48 -6.06
C LYS A 194 -6.80 0.06 -6.03
N PHE A 195 -8.07 -0.14 -6.39
CA PHE A 195 -8.64 -1.47 -6.48
C PHE A 195 -8.02 -2.20 -7.68
N ASP A 196 -7.42 -3.36 -7.43
CA ASP A 196 -6.87 -4.21 -8.48
C ASP A 196 -7.75 -5.45 -8.67
N PRO A 197 -8.40 -5.64 -9.83
CA PRO A 197 -9.21 -6.82 -10.09
C PRO A 197 -8.38 -8.10 -10.29
N ALA A 198 -7.04 -8.00 -10.37
CA ALA A 198 -6.14 -9.15 -10.49
C ALA A 198 -6.11 -9.99 -9.21
N GLN A 199 -5.97 -11.32 -9.36
CA GLN A 199 -5.80 -12.27 -8.25
C GLN A 199 -4.32 -12.59 -8.06
N GLY A 200 -3.77 -12.48 -6.84
CA GLY A 200 -2.37 -12.85 -6.63
C GLY A 200 -1.80 -12.64 -5.23
N ASN A 201 -0.86 -13.51 -4.86
CA ASN A 201 -0.15 -13.56 -3.58
C ASN A 201 0.89 -12.42 -3.45
N PRO A 202 0.87 -11.61 -2.38
CA PRO A 202 1.80 -10.52 -2.17
C PRO A 202 2.89 -10.87 -1.19
N ASN A 203 4.09 -11.04 -1.70
CA ASN A 203 5.31 -10.87 -0.91
C ASN A 203 6.24 -9.89 -1.62
N GLU A 204 7.50 -9.82 -1.18
CA GLU A 204 8.56 -9.01 -1.79
C GLU A 204 8.59 -9.04 -3.33
N GLU A 205 8.13 -10.13 -3.95
CA GLU A 205 8.03 -10.28 -5.41
C GLU A 205 7.14 -9.25 -6.08
N VAL A 206 6.02 -8.86 -5.46
CA VAL A 206 5.13 -7.82 -5.99
C VAL A 206 5.82 -6.46 -5.96
N VAL A 207 6.49 -6.18 -4.84
CA VAL A 207 7.25 -4.94 -4.69
C VAL A 207 8.43 -4.92 -5.66
N ARG A 208 9.12 -6.05 -5.85
CA ARG A 208 10.20 -6.20 -6.85
C ARG A 208 9.68 -5.97 -8.27
N PHE A 209 8.50 -6.51 -8.59
CA PHE A 209 7.85 -6.32 -9.89
C PHE A 209 7.55 -4.84 -10.14
N TYR A 210 6.87 -4.15 -9.22
CA TYR A 210 6.53 -2.74 -9.39
C TYR A 210 7.74 -1.81 -9.30
N ALA A 211 8.73 -2.12 -8.46
CA ALA A 211 10.00 -1.37 -8.41
C ALA A 211 10.74 -1.49 -9.75
N GLY A 212 10.78 -2.69 -10.35
CA GLY A 212 11.33 -2.91 -11.68
C GLY A 212 10.58 -2.16 -12.78
N ALA A 213 9.25 -2.21 -12.77
CA ALA A 213 8.43 -1.55 -13.79
C ALA A 213 8.54 -0.02 -13.73
N ARG A 214 8.50 0.57 -12.53
CA ARG A 214 8.68 2.03 -12.33
C ARG A 214 10.04 2.52 -12.85
N ASN A 215 11.11 1.73 -12.71
CA ASN A 215 12.43 2.04 -13.28
C ASN A 215 12.43 2.05 -14.81
N ALA A 216 11.67 1.14 -15.42
CA ALA A 216 11.52 1.09 -16.88
C ALA A 216 10.65 2.23 -17.42
N GLY A 217 10.10 3.11 -16.55
CA GLY A 217 9.13 4.14 -16.93
C GLY A 217 7.75 3.56 -17.31
N VAL A 218 7.50 2.29 -16.96
CA VAL A 218 6.27 1.57 -17.30
C VAL A 218 5.49 1.32 -16.01
N MET A 219 4.33 1.95 -15.86
CA MET A 219 3.38 1.53 -14.82
C MET A 219 2.46 0.48 -15.42
N PRO A 220 2.56 -0.80 -15.01
CA PRO A 220 1.76 -1.84 -15.61
C PRO A 220 0.29 -1.64 -15.19
N GLN A 221 -0.64 -1.79 -16.14
CA GLN A 221 -2.08 -1.68 -15.93
C GLN A 221 -2.75 -2.96 -16.41
N GLY A 222 -3.58 -3.60 -15.59
CA GLY A 222 -4.44 -4.71 -16.02
C GLY A 222 -4.35 -5.97 -15.17
N ILE A 223 -5.27 -6.89 -15.47
CA ILE A 223 -5.71 -8.09 -14.72
C ILE A 223 -4.60 -9.13 -14.47
N GLU A 224 -3.40 -8.96 -15.04
CA GLU A 224 -2.26 -9.87 -14.89
C GLU A 224 -1.18 -9.35 -13.91
N ASN A 225 -1.43 -8.24 -13.22
CA ASN A 225 -0.46 -7.71 -12.27
C ASN A 225 -0.59 -8.34 -10.88
N PRO A 226 0.53 -8.54 -10.17
CA PRO A 226 0.45 -8.86 -8.76
C PRO A 226 -0.13 -7.68 -7.96
N CYS A 227 -0.93 -7.95 -6.93
CA CYS A 227 -1.52 -6.95 -6.03
C CYS A 227 -0.85 -7.02 -4.65
N VAL A 228 -1.09 -6.04 -3.78
CA VAL A 228 -0.59 -5.94 -2.40
C VAL A 228 -1.74 -6.21 -1.41
N SER A 229 -1.92 -7.46 -0.95
CA SER A 229 -2.39 -7.85 0.40
C SER A 229 -2.56 -9.38 0.61
N CYS A 230 -2.11 -9.86 1.78
CA CYS A 230 -2.44 -11.18 2.34
C CYS A 230 -2.75 -11.07 3.85
N VAL A 231 -2.95 -9.86 4.37
CA VAL A 231 -2.97 -9.63 5.83
C VAL A 231 -4.39 -9.55 6.40
N LEU A 232 -5.43 -9.32 5.56
CA LEU A 232 -6.80 -9.24 6.07
C LEU A 232 -7.34 -10.61 6.53
N GLN A 233 -6.75 -11.73 6.11
CA GLN A 233 -7.15 -13.09 6.55
C GLN A 233 -6.23 -13.75 7.60
N ILE A 234 -4.97 -13.32 7.75
CA ILE A 234 -3.97 -14.05 8.55
C ILE A 234 -3.88 -13.57 10.02
N MET A 235 -4.46 -12.42 10.35
CA MET A 235 -4.28 -11.80 11.68
C MET A 235 -5.20 -12.30 12.78
N TRP A 236 -6.22 -13.10 12.47
CA TRP A 236 -7.14 -13.63 13.49
C TRP A 236 -7.78 -14.96 13.02
N PRO A 237 -7.44 -16.12 13.62
CA PRO A 237 -8.21 -17.35 13.44
C PRO A 237 -9.59 -17.27 14.11
#